data_AF-A0A3N0XDJ9-F1
#
_entry.id   AF-A0A3N0XDJ9-F1
#
_cell.length_a   1.000
_cell.length_b   1.000
_cell.length_c   1.000
_cell.angle_alpha   90.00
_cell.angle_beta   90.00
_cell.angle_gamma   90.00
#
_symmetry.space_group_name_H-M   'P 1'
#
loop_
_entity.id
_entity.type
_entity.pdbx_description
1 polymer ?
#
loop_
_entity_poly.entity_id
_entity_poly.type
_entity_poly.pdbx_seq_one_letter_code
_entity_poly.pdbx_strand_id
1 'polypeptide(L)' 'MNNLIQNYKIILKELTNTCKYITTSKQIRLPKMSDLELVALNLTAEYMSINSELQLFRCTTG' A
#
# COMPACT_ATOMS: atom_id res chain seq x y z
N MET A 1 -3.14 -17.89 -3.74
CA MET A 1 -3.04 -16.57 -4.39
C MET A 1 -3.98 -15.64 -3.65
N ASN A 2 -3.42 -14.74 -2.85
CA ASN A 2 -4.19 -13.99 -1.87
C ASN A 2 -4.89 -12.79 -2.53
N ASN A 3 -6.21 -12.66 -2.39
CA ASN A 3 -7.02 -11.57 -2.96
C ASN A 3 -6.45 -10.18 -2.63
N LEU A 4 -5.79 -10.07 -1.46
CA LEU A 4 -5.12 -8.86 -0.99
C LEU A 4 -4.02 -8.36 -1.93
N ILE A 5 -3.17 -9.26 -2.44
CA ILE A 5 -2.04 -8.89 -3.30
C ILE A 5 -2.53 -8.38 -4.66
N GLN A 6 -3.63 -8.97 -5.17
CA GLN A 6 -4.23 -8.52 -6.43
C GLN A 6 -4.89 -7.14 -6.26
N ASN A 7 -5.68 -6.95 -5.21
CA ASN A 7 -6.33 -5.67 -4.92
C ASN A 7 -5.29 -4.55 -4.70
N TYR A 8 -4.23 -4.85 -3.95
CA TYR A 8 -3.12 -3.93 -3.73
C TYR A 8 -2.46 -3.48 -5.04
N LYS A 9 -2.18 -4.41 -5.97
CA LYS A 9 -1.58 -4.07 -7.27
C LYS A 9 -2.47 -3.18 -8.12
N ILE A 10 -3.79 -3.41 -8.09
CA ILE A 10 -4.76 -2.58 -8.83
C ILE A 10 -4.79 -1.17 -8.24
N ILE A 11 -4.93 -1.06 -6.92
CA ILE A 11 -4.97 0.24 -6.21
C ILE A 11 -3.66 1.01 -6.42
N LEU A 12 -2.51 0.35 -6.33
CA LEU A 12 -1.21 0.98 -6.56
C LEU A 12 -1.07 1.51 -8.00
N LYS A 13 -1.56 0.76 -8.99
CA LYS A 13 -1.55 1.20 -10.39
C LYS A 13 -2.39 2.47 -10.58
N GLU A 14 -3.59 2.51 -10.01
CA GLU A 14 -4.47 3.68 -10.09
C GLU A 14 -3.91 4.90 -9.36
N LEU A 15 -3.34 4.69 -8.17
CA LEU A 15 -2.67 5.75 -7.43
C LEU A 15 -1.46 6.30 -8.20
N THR A 16 -0.63 5.43 -8.79
CA THR A 16 0.53 5.87 -9.59
C THR A 16 0.11 6.69 -10.80
N ASN A 17 -1.01 6.33 -11.45
CA ASN A 17 -1.55 7.07 -12.59
C ASN A 17 -2.07 8.46 -12.19
N THR A 18 -2.69 8.56 -11.01
CA THR A 18 -3.31 9.80 -10.50
C THR A 18 -2.27 10.73 -9.89
N CYS A 19 -1.28 10.17 -9.18
CA CYS A 19 -0.31 10.88 -8.38
C CYS A 19 1.04 11.08 -9.10
N LYS A 20 1.03 11.25 -10.43
CA LYS A 20 2.25 11.41 -11.25
C LYS A 20 3.17 12.59 -10.83
N TYR A 21 2.62 13.57 -10.11
CA TYR A 21 3.32 14.80 -9.72
C TYR A 21 3.84 14.79 -8.29
N ILE A 22 3.65 13.71 -7.52
CA ILE A 22 4.15 13.63 -6.14
C ILE A 22 5.65 13.39 -6.21
N THR A 23 6.43 14.46 -6.07
CA THR A 23 7.89 14.37 -5.95
C THR A 23 8.25 13.94 -4.54
N THR A 24 8.86 12.77 -4.40
CA THR A 24 9.39 12.30 -3.11
C THR A 24 10.40 13.31 -2.56
N SER A 25 10.23 13.67 -1.29
CA SER A 25 11.10 14.63 -0.61
C SER A 25 12.47 14.02 -0.29
N LYS A 26 13.49 14.88 -0.16
CA LYS A 26 14.85 14.45 0.21
C LYS A 26 14.86 14.01 1.68
N GLN A 27 14.86 12.70 1.92
CA GLN A 27 14.94 12.13 3.27
C GLN A 27 16.40 11.89 3.68
N ILE A 28 16.74 12.17 4.95
CA ILE A 28 18.08 11.90 5.51
C ILE A 28 18.32 10.38 5.62
N ARG A 29 17.25 9.61 5.85
CA ARG A 29 17.27 8.15 5.94
C ARG A 29 16.56 7.55 4.72
N LEU A 30 17.09 6.44 4.21
CA LEU A 30 16.45 5.67 3.15
C LEU A 30 15.19 4.97 3.72
N PRO A 31 13.99 5.25 3.20
CA PRO A 31 12.78 4.58 3.62
C PRO A 31 12.75 3.13 3.08
N LYS A 32 12.14 2.22 3.84
CA LYS A 32 11.94 0.81 3.41
C LYS A 32 10.76 0.65 2.44
N MET A 33 9.86 1.63 2.40
CA MET A 33 8.61 1.61 1.64
C MET A 33 8.33 3.03 1.16
N SER A 34 7.83 3.17 -0.05
CA SER A 34 7.44 4.47 -0.59
C SER A 34 6.11 4.95 0.00
N ASP A 35 5.91 6.26 0.04
CA ASP A 35 4.67 6.86 0.56
C ASP A 35 3.44 6.36 -0.22
N LEU A 36 3.61 6.16 -1.53
CA LEU A 36 2.58 5.63 -2.44
C LEU A 36 2.19 4.19 -2.11
N GLU A 37 3.17 3.34 -1.83
CA GLU A 37 2.93 1.95 -1.41
C GLU A 37 2.22 1.90 -0.07
N LEU A 38 2.60 2.77 0.88
CA LEU A 38 1.98 2.83 2.21
C LEU A 38 0.50 3.23 2.11
N VAL A 39 0.19 4.25 1.32
CA VAL A 39 -1.20 4.68 1.07
C VAL A 39 -1.99 3.59 0.34
N ALA A 40 -1.40 2.94 -0.66
CA ALA A 40 -2.03 1.83 -1.37
C ALA A 40 -2.38 0.67 -0.43
N LEU A 41 -1.49 0.35 0.52
CA LEU A 41 -1.71 -0.70 1.51
C LEU A 41 -2.87 -0.36 2.45
N ASN A 42 -2.94 0.89 2.94
CA ASN A 42 -4.02 1.36 3.80
C ASN A 42 -5.39 1.29 3.10
N LEU A 43 -5.47 1.78 1.86
CA LEU A 43 -6.68 1.69 1.05
C LEU A 43 -7.11 0.24 0.79
N THR A 44 -6.14 -0.65 0.57
CA THR A 44 -6.42 -2.08 0.39
C THR A 44 -6.96 -2.70 1.68
N ALA A 45 -6.40 -2.32 2.83
CA ALA A 45 -6.85 -2.79 4.14
C ALA A 45 -8.30 -2.37 4.41
N GLU A 46 -8.61 -1.10 4.16
CA GLU A 46 -9.95 -0.53 4.31
C GLU A 46 -10.95 -1.18 3.36
N TYR A 47 -10.58 -1.34 2.08
CA TYR A 47 -11.40 -2.05 1.08
C TYR A 47 -11.72 -3.49 1.50
N MET A 48 -10.78 -4.16 2.18
CA MET A 48 -10.96 -5.52 2.69
C MET A 48 -11.58 -5.57 4.10
N SER A 49 -11.98 -4.43 4.67
CA SER A 49 -12.52 -4.32 6.04
C SER A 49 -11.58 -4.89 7.12
N ILE A 50 -10.27 -4.75 6.91
CA ILE A 50 -9.24 -5.15 7.87
C ILE A 50 -8.92 -3.95 8.76
N ASN A 51 -9.51 -3.95 9.96
CA ASN A 51 -9.37 -2.83 10.91
C ASN A 51 -8.20 -3.03 11.89
N SER A 52 -7.52 -4.18 11.84
CA SER A 52 -6.40 -4.51 12.72
C SER A 52 -5.13 -4.75 11.90
N GLU A 53 -4.07 -4.01 12.23
CA GLU A 53 -2.74 -4.22 11.65
C GLU A 53 -2.26 -5.68 11.82
N LEU A 54 -2.57 -6.30 12.97
CA LEU A 54 -2.24 -7.70 13.22
C LEU A 54 -2.87 -8.63 12.18
N GLN A 55 -4.13 -8.36 11.81
CA GLN A 55 -4.83 -9.16 10.80
C GLN A 55 -4.28 -8.91 9.40
N LEU A 56 -3.91 -7.66 9.08
CA LEU A 56 -3.21 -7.33 7.84
C LEU A 56 -1.90 -8.11 7.72
N PHE A 57 -1.06 -8.09 8.76
CA PHE A 57 0.22 -8.77 8.75
C PHE A 57 0.06 -10.27 8.59
N ARG A 58 -0.94 -10.88 9.23
CA ARG A 58 -1.29 -12.30 9.05
C ARG A 58 -1.73 -12.64 7.63
N CYS A 59 -2.46 -11.74 6.97
CA CYS A 59 -2.81 -11.92 5.56
C CYS A 59 -1.60 -11.76 4.63
N THR A 60 -0.61 -10.95 4.98
CA THR A 60 0.60 -10.75 4.15
C THR A 60 1.68 -11.79 4.33
N THR A 61 1.75 -12.45 5.49
CA THR A 61 2.80 -13.44 5.85
C THR A 61 2.37 -14.89 5.73
N GLY A 62 1.13 -15.16 5.27
CA GLY A 62 0.56 -16.50 5.06
C GLY A 62 0.71 -17.05 3.66
#